data_AF-A0A7C2RGA7-F1
#
_entry.id   AF-A0A7C2RGA7-F1
#
_cell.length_a   1.000
_cell.length_b   1.000
_cell.length_c   1.000
_cell.angle_alpha   90.00
_cell.angle_beta   90.00
_cell.angle_gamma   90.00
#
_symmetry.space_group_name_H-M   'P 1'
#
loop_
_entity.id
_entity.type
_entity.pdbx_description
1 polymer ?
#
loop_
_entity_poly.entity_id
_entity_poly.type
_entity_poly.pdbx_seq_one_letter_code
_entity_poly.pdbx_strand_id
1 'polypeptide(L)'
;MATSFDIVKRHIQMREKTDRQMSNFWLVLYFLPVFVTIVAIGYFMVSFMAQFSSVDFVTEYDFVYDEALSGIAFSWVFVGLSWFTSVFVGLIVPYFLVNRRKTHFNRQKLLSENLIAGIDSVAQTKEVDIQDSLLSLRKNVEETNLDKTDKNPILWAFLSAFIPFLSLYVYYFLLSDFYKHEKLENNFWKHSNNALNQLGINFSVPQRTQPMPNRSFVLYLVLTIVTMGLFGAYWLYVLLKDPNEHFDYHKQVETQLLTTIDSVEL
;
A
#
# COMPACT_ATOMS: atom_id res chain seq x y z
N MET A 1 10.24 -21.05 29.23
CA MET A 1 9.03 -20.27 28.92
C MET A 1 9.55 -18.94 28.39
N ALA A 2 9.27 -18.58 27.13
CA ALA A 2 9.79 -17.32 26.59
C ALA A 2 9.18 -16.16 27.40
N THR A 3 9.99 -15.18 27.78
CA THR A 3 9.50 -13.98 28.47
C THR A 3 8.52 -13.24 27.54
N SER A 4 7.61 -12.45 28.11
CA SER A 4 6.68 -11.61 27.34
C SER A 4 7.42 -10.70 26.35
N PHE A 5 8.64 -10.28 26.67
CA PHE A 5 9.49 -9.49 25.77
C PHE A 5 10.20 -10.30 24.68
N ASP A 6 10.47 -11.60 24.85
CA ASP A 6 11.00 -12.42 23.75
C ASP A 6 10.02 -12.46 22.56
N ILE A 7 8.72 -12.46 22.85
CA ILE A 7 7.68 -12.38 21.82
C ILE A 7 7.70 -11.01 21.12
N VAL A 8 7.91 -9.92 21.87
CA VAL A 8 8.08 -8.57 21.30
C VAL A 8 9.29 -8.52 20.36
N LYS A 9 10.45 -9.04 20.79
CA LYS A 9 11.67 -9.10 19.96
C LYS A 9 11.42 -9.86 18.65
N ARG A 10 10.71 -10.99 18.72
CA ARG A 10 10.32 -11.76 17.53
C ARG A 10 9.44 -10.95 16.59
N HIS A 11 8.47 -10.18 17.09
CA HIS A 11 7.62 -9.34 16.25
C HIS A 11 8.39 -8.18 15.61
N ILE A 12 9.37 -7.59 16.30
CA ILE A 12 10.27 -6.59 15.71
C ILE A 12 11.08 -7.21 14.56
N GLN A 13 11.62 -8.41 14.74
CA GLN A 13 12.36 -9.12 13.68
C GLN A 13 11.49 -9.44 12.45
N MET A 14 10.19 -9.66 12.63
CA MET A 14 9.27 -9.92 11.51
C MET A 14 9.05 -8.70 10.58
N ARG A 15 9.51 -7.49 10.95
CA ARG A 15 9.40 -6.30 10.10
C ARG A 15 10.03 -6.49 8.72
N GLU A 16 11.15 -7.21 8.63
CA GLU A 16 11.84 -7.46 7.35
C GLU A 16 10.97 -8.19 6.32
N LYS A 17 10.01 -9.00 6.79
CA LYS A 17 9.09 -9.76 5.93
C LYS A 17 7.78 -9.03 5.67
N THR A 18 7.34 -8.19 6.60
CA THR A 18 5.98 -7.62 6.62
C THR A 18 5.94 -6.17 6.16
N ASP A 19 7.02 -5.43 6.38
CA ASP A 19 7.16 -4.00 6.08
C ASP A 19 7.96 -3.85 4.77
N ARG A 20 7.51 -4.56 3.73
CA ARG A 20 8.20 -4.60 2.44
C ARG A 20 8.18 -3.23 1.78
N GLN A 21 9.35 -2.60 1.63
CA GLN A 21 9.48 -1.38 0.85
C GLN A 21 9.27 -1.64 -0.64
N MET A 22 8.58 -0.71 -1.31
CA MET A 22 8.33 -0.76 -2.75
C MET A 22 9.05 0.41 -3.43
N SER A 23 9.84 0.12 -4.45
CA SER A 23 10.62 1.14 -5.16
C SER A 23 9.71 2.03 -6.04
N ASN A 24 10.23 3.19 -6.45
CA ASN A 24 9.53 4.06 -7.41
C ASN A 24 9.46 3.43 -8.82
N PHE A 25 10.20 2.35 -9.10
CA PHE A 25 10.13 1.63 -10.37
C PHE A 25 8.73 1.08 -10.67
N TRP A 26 7.93 0.84 -9.63
CA TRP A 26 6.53 0.45 -9.75
C TRP A 26 5.68 1.46 -10.53
N LEU A 27 6.11 2.72 -10.64
CA LEU A 27 5.47 3.74 -11.49
C LEU A 27 5.56 3.40 -12.98
N VAL A 28 6.58 2.65 -13.41
CA VAL A 28 6.70 2.22 -14.82
C VAL A 28 5.53 1.31 -15.20
N LEU A 29 5.08 0.45 -14.26
CA LEU A 29 3.93 -0.42 -14.49
C LEU A 29 2.63 0.36 -14.72
N TYR A 30 2.51 1.57 -14.16
CA TYR A 30 1.36 2.44 -14.40
C TYR A 30 1.30 2.90 -15.86
N PHE A 31 2.44 3.28 -16.43
CA PHE A 31 2.51 3.77 -17.81
C PHE A 31 2.57 2.67 -18.86
N LEU A 32 2.93 1.44 -18.48
CA LEU A 32 3.08 0.33 -19.42
C LEU A 32 1.81 0.10 -20.28
N PRO A 33 0.59 -0.01 -19.72
CA PRO A 33 -0.61 -0.16 -20.54
C PRO A 33 -0.84 1.05 -21.45
N VAL A 34 -0.59 2.27 -20.95
CA VAL A 34 -0.75 3.52 -21.72
C VAL A 34 0.16 3.52 -22.95
N PHE A 35 1.43 3.15 -22.80
CA PHE A 35 2.35 3.05 -23.93
C PHE A 35 1.91 2.00 -24.95
N VAL A 36 1.48 0.82 -24.48
CA VAL A 36 0.96 -0.24 -25.35
C VAL A 36 -0.29 0.22 -26.11
N THR A 37 -1.20 0.92 -25.44
CA THR A 37 -2.40 1.50 -26.07
C THR A 37 -2.04 2.56 -27.12
N ILE A 38 -1.08 3.45 -26.83
CA ILE A 38 -0.66 4.49 -27.79
C ILE A 38 -0.07 3.86 -29.06
N VAL A 39 0.81 2.86 -28.91
CA VAL A 39 1.39 2.12 -30.04
C VAL A 39 0.29 1.38 -30.82
N ALA A 40 -0.64 0.75 -30.12
CA ALA A 40 -1.79 0.07 -30.71
C ALA A 40 -2.64 1.02 -31.57
N ILE A 41 -2.98 2.19 -31.03
CA ILE A 41 -3.77 3.21 -31.73
C ILE A 41 -3.02 3.73 -32.95
N GLY A 42 -1.72 4.05 -32.80
CA GLY A 42 -0.91 4.54 -33.92
C GLY A 42 -0.85 3.53 -35.07
N TYR A 43 -0.63 2.25 -34.76
CA TYR A 43 -0.66 1.20 -35.76
C TYR A 43 -2.05 1.07 -36.42
N PHE A 44 -3.11 1.03 -35.61
CA PHE A 44 -4.48 0.95 -36.12
C PHE A 44 -4.80 2.11 -37.08
N MET A 45 -4.42 3.34 -36.72
CA MET A 45 -4.65 4.51 -37.57
C MET A 45 -3.93 4.40 -38.92
N VAL A 46 -2.66 3.97 -38.93
CA VAL A 46 -1.90 3.79 -40.18
C VAL A 46 -2.55 2.73 -41.06
N SER A 47 -2.87 1.57 -40.50
CA SER A 47 -3.51 0.46 -41.23
C SER A 47 -4.89 0.85 -41.76
N PHE A 48 -5.67 1.58 -40.95
CA PHE A 48 -6.98 2.10 -41.35
C PHE A 48 -6.85 3.11 -42.50
N MET A 49 -5.92 4.07 -42.41
CA MET A 49 -5.71 5.05 -43.48
C MET A 49 -5.26 4.39 -44.78
N ALA A 50 -4.36 3.39 -44.72
CA ALA A 50 -3.92 2.63 -45.89
C ALA A 50 -5.11 1.94 -46.58
N GLN A 51 -5.99 1.29 -45.80
CA GLN A 51 -7.19 0.66 -46.31
C GLN A 51 -8.16 1.65 -46.96
N PHE A 52 -8.37 2.83 -46.38
CA PHE A 52 -9.25 3.84 -46.98
C PHE A 52 -8.65 4.45 -48.25
N SER A 53 -7.33 4.58 -48.32
CA SER A 53 -6.64 5.12 -49.50
C SER A 53 -6.63 4.16 -50.70
N SER A 54 -6.82 2.86 -50.48
CA SER A 54 -6.87 1.85 -51.54
C SER A 54 -8.27 1.63 -52.13
N VAL A 55 -9.31 2.29 -51.61
CA VAL A 55 -10.67 2.21 -52.16
C VAL A 55 -10.79 3.10 -53.39
N ASP A 56 -10.78 2.49 -54.59
CA ASP A 56 -11.16 3.16 -55.83
C ASP A 56 -12.68 2.99 -56.06
N PHE A 57 -13.42 4.10 -56.05
CA PHE A 57 -14.88 4.12 -56.18
C PHE A 57 -15.37 3.94 -57.64
N VAL A 58 -14.46 3.87 -58.61
CA VAL A 58 -14.79 3.85 -60.05
C VAL A 58 -14.72 2.44 -60.65
N THR A 59 -13.86 1.56 -60.13
CA THR A 59 -13.70 0.17 -60.60
C THR A 59 -14.55 -0.80 -59.80
N GLU A 60 -15.05 -1.86 -60.44
CA GLU A 60 -15.66 -3.01 -59.75
C GLU A 60 -14.65 -3.55 -58.73
N TYR A 61 -14.93 -3.31 -57.45
CA TYR A 61 -14.01 -3.55 -56.35
C TYR A 61 -13.84 -5.05 -56.16
N ASP A 62 -12.73 -5.61 -56.66
CA ASP A 62 -12.30 -6.94 -56.27
C ASP A 62 -11.76 -6.83 -54.83
N PHE A 63 -12.63 -7.11 -53.84
CA PHE A 63 -12.27 -7.04 -52.43
C PHE A 63 -11.13 -8.04 -52.21
N VAL A 64 -9.88 -7.57 -52.16
CA VAL A 64 -8.74 -8.38 -51.74
C VAL A 64 -8.96 -8.68 -50.26
N TYR A 65 -9.74 -9.72 -50.00
CA TYR A 65 -10.20 -10.14 -48.69
C TYR A 65 -9.04 -10.36 -47.74
N ASP A 66 -7.87 -10.73 -48.27
CA ASP A 66 -6.72 -11.16 -47.48
C ASP A 66 -5.94 -9.99 -46.82
N GLU A 67 -5.71 -8.88 -47.52
CA GLU A 67 -4.99 -7.72 -46.97
C GLU A 67 -5.86 -6.92 -45.99
N ALA A 68 -7.14 -6.72 -46.32
CA ALA A 68 -8.07 -6.00 -45.44
C ALA A 68 -8.38 -6.78 -44.15
N LEU A 69 -8.61 -8.11 -44.25
CA LEU A 69 -8.77 -8.94 -43.04
C LEU A 69 -7.49 -8.99 -42.21
N SER A 70 -6.31 -9.09 -42.83
CA SER A 70 -5.06 -9.19 -42.09
C SER A 70 -4.73 -7.90 -41.31
N GLY A 71 -4.99 -6.72 -41.89
CA GLY A 71 -4.85 -5.44 -41.18
C GLY A 71 -5.81 -5.28 -40.00
N ILE A 72 -7.06 -5.71 -40.15
CA ILE A 72 -8.07 -5.73 -39.06
C ILE A 72 -7.67 -6.76 -37.99
N ALA A 73 -7.28 -7.98 -38.39
CA ALA A 73 -6.86 -9.04 -37.48
C ALA A 73 -5.62 -8.65 -36.66
N PHE A 74 -4.63 -8.00 -37.29
CA PHE A 74 -3.43 -7.53 -36.60
C PHE A 74 -3.73 -6.37 -35.63
N SER A 75 -4.70 -5.51 -35.94
CA SER A 75 -5.18 -4.48 -35.02
C SER A 75 -5.82 -5.08 -33.75
N TRP A 76 -6.55 -6.18 -33.89
CA TRP A 76 -7.11 -6.92 -32.75
C TRP A 76 -6.04 -7.56 -31.86
N VAL A 77 -4.88 -7.93 -32.40
CA VAL A 77 -3.73 -8.41 -31.59
C VAL A 77 -3.27 -7.33 -30.62
N PHE A 78 -3.18 -6.07 -31.05
CA PHE A 78 -2.77 -4.96 -30.19
C PHE A 78 -3.84 -4.58 -29.16
N VAL A 79 -5.12 -4.63 -29.53
CA VAL A 79 -6.23 -4.46 -28.55
C VAL A 79 -6.14 -5.54 -27.48
N GLY A 80 -5.92 -6.80 -27.89
CA GLY A 80 -5.67 -7.91 -26.98
C GLY A 80 -4.49 -7.64 -26.06
N LEU A 81 -3.34 -7.23 -26.61
CA LEU A 81 -2.13 -6.93 -25.83
C LEU A 81 -2.35 -5.80 -24.82
N SER A 82 -3.04 -4.73 -25.22
CA SER A 82 -3.41 -3.62 -24.34
C SER A 82 -4.32 -4.09 -23.20
N TRP A 83 -5.27 -4.97 -23.49
CA TRP A 83 -6.15 -5.55 -22.47
C TRP A 83 -5.37 -6.45 -21.49
N PHE A 84 -4.56 -7.38 -22.01
CA PHE A 84 -3.76 -8.29 -21.19
C PHE A 84 -2.78 -7.54 -20.28
N THR A 85 -2.11 -6.51 -20.80
CA THR A 85 -1.19 -5.68 -20.00
C THR A 85 -1.94 -4.88 -18.93
N SER A 86 -3.11 -4.33 -19.24
CA SER A 86 -3.96 -3.64 -18.26
C SER A 86 -4.43 -4.57 -17.14
N VAL A 87 -4.91 -5.77 -17.48
CA VAL A 87 -5.33 -6.79 -16.50
C VAL A 87 -4.14 -7.21 -15.62
N PHE A 88 -2.98 -7.46 -16.23
CA PHE A 88 -1.77 -7.84 -15.50
C PHE A 88 -1.36 -6.78 -14.47
N VAL A 89 -1.30 -5.51 -14.88
CA VAL A 89 -1.01 -4.38 -13.97
C VAL A 89 -2.10 -4.24 -12.91
N GLY A 90 -3.37 -4.35 -13.31
CA GLY A 90 -4.54 -4.26 -12.44
C GLY A 90 -4.63 -5.37 -11.39
N LEU A 91 -4.01 -6.53 -11.63
CA LEU A 91 -3.84 -7.58 -10.62
C LEU A 91 -2.66 -7.28 -9.69
N ILE A 92 -1.50 -6.99 -10.27
CA ILE A 92 -0.24 -6.97 -9.51
C ILE A 92 -0.15 -5.74 -8.60
N VAL A 93 -0.40 -4.53 -9.12
CA VAL A 93 -0.19 -3.31 -8.33
C VAL A 93 -1.10 -3.28 -7.10
N PRO A 94 -2.43 -3.50 -7.23
CA PRO A 94 -3.31 -3.52 -6.07
C PRO A 94 -3.01 -4.68 -5.12
N TYR A 95 -2.65 -5.86 -5.63
CA TYR A 95 -2.25 -7.00 -4.78
C TYR A 95 -1.11 -6.62 -3.84
N PHE A 96 0.00 -6.09 -4.37
CA PHE A 96 1.17 -5.78 -3.54
C PHE A 96 0.90 -4.64 -2.56
N LEU A 97 0.17 -3.59 -2.98
CA LEU A 97 -0.18 -2.47 -2.11
C LEU A 97 -1.07 -2.91 -0.94
N VAL A 98 -2.13 -3.68 -1.22
CA VAL A 98 -3.07 -4.17 -0.21
C VAL A 98 -2.42 -5.24 0.68
N ASN A 99 -1.60 -6.12 0.11
CA ASN A 99 -0.87 -7.13 0.88
C ASN A 99 0.09 -6.48 1.87
N ARG A 100 0.87 -5.47 1.43
CA ARG A 100 1.78 -4.72 2.29
C ARG A 100 1.05 -4.05 3.46
N ARG A 101 -0.08 -3.39 3.20
CA ARG A 101 -0.95 -2.85 4.25
C ARG A 101 -1.39 -3.94 5.22
N LYS A 102 -1.90 -5.07 4.71
CA LYS A 102 -2.42 -6.17 5.53
C LYS A 102 -1.34 -6.77 6.43
N THR A 103 -0.17 -7.09 5.88
CA THR A 103 0.93 -7.71 6.63
C THR A 103 1.47 -6.77 7.70
N HIS A 104 1.66 -5.49 7.36
CA HIS A 104 2.12 -4.48 8.31
C HIS A 104 1.14 -4.29 9.47
N PHE A 105 -0.15 -4.07 9.17
CA PHE A 105 -1.17 -3.76 10.18
C PHE A 105 -1.40 -4.94 11.13
N ASN A 106 -1.27 -6.17 10.62
CA ASN A 106 -1.36 -7.38 11.43
C ASN A 106 -0.15 -7.53 12.34
N ARG A 107 1.07 -7.28 11.82
CA ARG A 107 2.27 -7.30 12.66
C ARG A 107 2.20 -6.24 13.76
N GLN A 108 1.82 -5.01 13.43
CA GLN A 108 1.74 -3.92 14.39
C GLN A 108 0.69 -4.17 15.47
N LYS A 109 -0.44 -4.79 15.12
CA LYS A 109 -1.42 -5.26 16.10
C LYS A 109 -0.78 -6.18 17.13
N LEU A 110 -0.12 -7.24 16.64
CA LEU A 110 0.50 -8.24 17.50
C LEU A 110 1.66 -7.63 18.31
N LEU A 111 2.48 -6.77 17.70
CA LEU A 111 3.55 -6.08 18.41
C LEU A 111 2.99 -5.25 19.57
N SER A 112 1.92 -4.50 19.32
CA SER A 112 1.27 -3.64 20.33
C SER A 112 0.69 -4.46 21.48
N GLU A 113 -0.05 -5.52 21.18
CA GLU A 113 -0.63 -6.43 22.18
C GLU A 113 0.45 -7.10 23.05
N ASN A 114 1.53 -7.57 22.44
CA ASN A 114 2.63 -8.21 23.16
C ASN A 114 3.48 -7.20 23.94
N LEU A 115 3.63 -5.96 23.45
CA LEU A 115 4.32 -4.90 24.19
C LEU A 115 3.55 -4.55 25.47
N ILE A 116 2.22 -4.47 25.40
CA ILE A 116 1.37 -4.26 26.59
C ILE A 116 1.58 -5.40 27.59
N ALA A 117 1.56 -6.66 27.14
CA ALA A 117 1.80 -7.82 28.00
C ALA A 117 3.22 -7.79 28.62
N GLY A 118 4.23 -7.35 27.87
CA GLY A 118 5.59 -7.14 28.36
C GLY A 118 5.67 -6.10 29.47
N ILE A 119 5.07 -4.94 29.24
CA ILE A 119 5.00 -3.84 30.20
C ILE A 119 4.27 -4.27 31.49
N ASP A 120 3.12 -4.94 31.36
CA ASP A 120 2.32 -5.45 32.50
C ASP A 120 3.12 -6.48 33.33
N SER A 121 3.80 -7.41 32.66
CA SER A 121 4.65 -8.40 33.33
C SER A 121 5.76 -7.75 34.16
N VAL A 122 6.44 -6.73 33.62
CA VAL A 122 7.49 -6.02 34.35
C VAL A 122 6.94 -5.18 35.49
N ALA A 123 5.78 -4.55 35.29
CA ALA A 123 5.10 -3.82 36.35
C ALA A 123 4.78 -4.71 37.55
N GLN A 124 4.26 -5.91 37.30
CA GLN A 124 3.99 -6.91 38.34
C GLN A 124 5.27 -7.35 39.04
N THR A 125 6.35 -7.63 38.31
CA THR A 125 7.65 -8.00 38.89
C THR A 125 8.27 -6.90 39.74
N LYS A 126 8.13 -5.64 39.32
CA LYS A 126 8.65 -4.47 40.05
C LYS A 126 7.70 -3.93 41.12
N GLU A 127 6.50 -4.52 41.26
CA GLU A 127 5.43 -4.06 42.16
C GLU A 127 5.08 -2.56 41.96
N VAL A 128 5.12 -2.08 40.70
CA VAL A 128 4.78 -0.69 40.34
C VAL A 128 3.37 -0.62 39.76
N ASP A 129 2.52 0.22 40.34
CA ASP A 129 1.18 0.46 39.79
C ASP A 129 1.26 1.38 38.56
N ILE A 130 0.88 0.83 37.40
CA ILE A 130 0.78 1.53 36.12
C ILE A 130 -0.58 1.31 35.44
N GLN A 131 -1.64 1.00 36.21
CA GLN A 131 -2.94 0.62 35.63
C GLN A 131 -3.51 1.69 34.69
N ASP A 132 -3.39 2.97 35.02
CA ASP A 132 -3.84 4.07 34.16
C ASP A 132 -3.11 4.10 32.80
N SER A 133 -1.80 3.82 32.82
CA SER A 133 -0.97 3.73 31.62
C SER A 133 -1.34 2.50 30.77
N LEU A 134 -1.59 1.35 31.41
CA LEU A 134 -2.04 0.12 30.74
C LEU A 134 -3.44 0.28 30.14
N LEU A 135 -4.36 0.93 30.84
CA LEU A 135 -5.70 1.24 30.34
C LEU A 135 -5.63 2.13 29.09
N SER A 136 -4.77 3.15 29.11
CA SER A 136 -4.56 4.04 27.96
C SER A 136 -4.02 3.28 26.74
N LEU A 137 -3.07 2.36 26.94
CA LEU A 137 -2.51 1.51 25.89
C LEU A 137 -3.56 0.54 25.33
N ARG A 138 -4.30 -0.15 26.20
CA ARG A 138 -5.34 -1.12 25.80
C ARG A 138 -6.45 -0.43 25.02
N LYS A 139 -6.91 0.75 25.48
CA LYS A 139 -7.89 1.58 24.77
C LYS A 139 -7.40 1.96 23.37
N ASN A 140 -6.13 2.35 23.22
CA ASN A 140 -5.57 2.71 21.92
C ASN A 140 -5.54 1.51 20.94
N VAL A 141 -5.15 0.32 21.42
CA VAL A 141 -5.17 -0.91 20.62
C VAL A 141 -6.61 -1.31 20.23
N GLU A 142 -7.56 -1.13 21.14
CA GLU A 142 -8.99 -1.37 20.87
C GLU A 142 -9.51 -0.41 19.79
N GLU A 143 -9.26 0.90 19.92
CA GLU A 143 -9.61 1.91 18.91
C GLU A 143 -9.02 1.56 17.54
N THR A 144 -7.76 1.13 17.52
CA THR A 144 -7.08 0.66 16.30
C THR A 144 -7.73 -0.59 15.71
N ASN A 145 -8.34 -1.46 16.51
CA ASN A 145 -8.98 -2.68 16.05
C ASN A 145 -10.43 -2.47 15.59
N LEU A 146 -11.16 -1.49 16.15
CA LEU A 146 -12.51 -1.13 15.70
C LEU A 146 -12.51 -0.61 14.26
N ASP A 147 -11.48 0.13 13.87
CA ASP A 147 -11.34 0.70 12.53
C ASP A 147 -10.80 -0.29 11.47
N LYS A 148 -10.52 -1.55 11.84
CA LYS A 148 -9.96 -2.55 10.92
C LYS A 148 -11.03 -3.37 10.22
N THR A 149 -11.41 -2.95 9.02
CA THR A 149 -12.01 -3.88 8.05
C THR A 149 -10.91 -4.76 7.45
N ASP A 150 -11.05 -6.09 7.50
CA ASP A 150 -10.11 -6.98 6.78
C ASP A 150 -10.27 -6.78 5.27
N LYS A 151 -9.18 -6.41 4.60
CA LYS A 151 -9.13 -6.21 3.16
C LYS A 151 -8.30 -7.34 2.56
N ASN A 152 -8.98 -8.28 1.89
CA ASN A 152 -8.30 -9.39 1.22
C ASN A 152 -7.53 -8.89 -0.03
N PRO A 153 -6.19 -9.06 -0.11
CA PRO A 153 -5.40 -8.56 -1.24
C PRO A 153 -5.77 -9.19 -2.58
N ILE A 154 -6.11 -10.50 -2.59
CA ILE A 154 -6.48 -11.24 -3.80
C ILE A 154 -7.82 -10.71 -4.33
N LEU A 155 -8.79 -10.51 -3.44
CA LEU A 155 -10.10 -9.99 -3.81
C LEU A 155 -9.96 -8.59 -4.43
N TRP A 156 -9.24 -7.68 -3.79
CA TRP A 156 -9.09 -6.31 -4.29
C TRP A 156 -8.26 -6.23 -5.57
N ALA A 157 -7.28 -7.11 -5.75
CA ALA A 157 -6.55 -7.26 -7.01
C ALA A 157 -7.47 -7.72 -8.14
N PHE A 158 -8.22 -8.80 -7.93
CA PHE A 158 -9.16 -9.32 -8.92
C PHE A 158 -10.20 -8.26 -9.30
N LEU A 159 -10.83 -7.63 -8.31
CA LEU A 159 -11.81 -6.56 -8.53
C LEU A 159 -11.23 -5.37 -9.29
N SER A 160 -10.00 -4.95 -8.98
CA SER A 160 -9.35 -3.82 -9.67
C SER A 160 -9.00 -4.13 -11.12
N ALA A 161 -8.66 -5.37 -11.45
CA ALA A 161 -8.27 -5.78 -12.79
C ALA A 161 -9.42 -5.76 -13.80
N PHE A 162 -10.63 -6.11 -13.35
CA PHE A 162 -11.81 -6.18 -14.21
C PHE A 162 -12.75 -4.98 -14.09
N ILE A 163 -12.63 -4.20 -13.00
CA ILE A 163 -13.47 -3.03 -12.75
C ILE A 163 -12.55 -1.83 -12.45
N PRO A 164 -12.18 -1.04 -13.47
CA PRO A 164 -11.19 0.04 -13.33
C PRO A 164 -11.50 1.03 -12.20
N PHE A 165 -12.77 1.35 -11.95
CA PHE A 165 -13.18 2.26 -10.89
C PHE A 165 -12.89 1.73 -9.47
N LEU A 166 -12.78 0.41 -9.29
CA LEU A 166 -12.42 -0.18 -7.99
C LEU A 166 -10.94 0.02 -7.65
N SER A 167 -10.07 0.22 -8.65
CA SER A 167 -8.67 0.61 -8.40
C SER A 167 -8.57 1.97 -7.69
N LEU A 168 -9.44 2.92 -8.04
CA LEU A 168 -9.51 4.23 -7.39
C LEU A 168 -9.98 4.11 -5.94
N TYR A 169 -10.90 3.16 -5.66
CA TYR A 169 -11.31 2.87 -4.29
C TYR A 169 -10.19 2.18 -3.48
N VAL A 170 -9.38 1.32 -4.10
CA VAL A 170 -8.17 0.78 -3.47
C VAL A 170 -7.22 1.90 -3.08
N TYR A 171 -6.99 2.85 -3.99
CA TYR A 171 -6.12 3.99 -3.74
C TYR A 171 -6.64 4.89 -2.62
N TYR A 172 -7.97 5.09 -2.58
CA TYR A 172 -8.65 5.79 -1.50
C TYR A 172 -8.40 5.16 -0.14
N PHE A 173 -8.75 3.88 0.02
CA PHE A 173 -8.69 3.29 1.36
C PHE A 173 -7.23 3.12 1.80
N LEU A 174 -6.28 2.86 0.89
CA LEU A 174 -4.87 2.81 1.26
C LEU A 174 -4.39 4.15 1.83
N LEU A 175 -4.75 5.26 1.17
CA LEU A 175 -4.40 6.59 1.64
C LEU A 175 -5.02 6.91 3.01
N SER A 176 -6.32 6.62 3.17
CA SER A 176 -7.04 6.86 4.42
C SER A 176 -6.55 5.96 5.56
N ASP A 177 -6.38 4.66 5.29
CA ASP A 177 -6.08 3.66 6.30
C ASP A 177 -4.69 3.88 6.91
N PHE A 178 -3.67 4.15 6.08
CA PHE A 178 -2.33 4.44 6.60
C PHE A 178 -2.29 5.75 7.40
N TYR A 179 -3.00 6.78 6.95
CA TYR A 179 -3.08 8.05 7.68
C TYR A 179 -3.73 7.89 9.06
N LYS A 180 -4.84 7.16 9.14
CA LYS A 180 -5.53 6.86 10.39
C LYS A 180 -4.67 5.98 11.30
N HIS A 181 -4.05 4.96 10.73
CA HIS A 181 -3.17 4.04 11.46
C HIS A 181 -2.01 4.79 12.12
N GLU A 182 -1.30 5.64 11.38
CA GLU A 182 -0.17 6.40 11.92
C GLU A 182 -0.58 7.32 13.08
N LYS A 183 -1.76 7.96 13.00
CA LYS A 183 -2.26 8.79 14.10
C LYS A 183 -2.45 8.00 15.39
N LEU A 184 -3.08 6.83 15.30
CA LEU A 184 -3.32 5.98 16.45
C LEU A 184 -2.00 5.44 17.02
N GLU A 185 -1.06 5.06 16.16
CA GLU A 185 0.28 4.62 16.57
C GLU A 185 1.09 5.70 17.27
N ASN A 186 1.00 6.96 16.84
CA ASN A 186 1.70 8.05 17.52
C ASN A 186 1.23 8.19 18.98
N ASN A 187 -0.06 7.98 19.24
CA ASN A 187 -0.59 7.93 20.59
C ASN A 187 -0.10 6.69 21.34
N PHE A 188 -0.12 5.52 20.70
CA PHE A 188 0.39 4.27 21.27
C PHE A 188 1.85 4.44 21.76
N TRP A 189 2.74 4.91 20.89
CA TRP A 189 4.15 5.11 21.24
C TRP A 189 4.34 6.09 22.38
N LYS A 190 3.57 7.18 22.42
CA LYS A 190 3.60 8.14 23.54
C LYS A 190 3.16 7.49 24.86
N HIS A 191 2.12 6.66 24.85
CA HIS A 191 1.68 5.93 26.04
C HIS A 191 2.69 4.86 26.45
N SER A 192 3.32 4.15 25.50
CA SER A 192 4.37 3.15 25.78
C SER A 192 5.59 3.81 26.41
N ASN A 193 5.98 4.98 25.91
CA ASN A 193 7.03 5.82 26.49
C ASN A 193 6.75 6.14 27.95
N ASN A 194 5.55 6.62 28.26
CA ASN A 194 5.18 6.97 29.63
C ASN A 194 5.16 5.74 30.54
N ALA A 195 4.58 4.62 30.08
CA ALA A 195 4.51 3.39 30.86
C ALA A 195 5.91 2.81 31.16
N LEU A 196 6.79 2.75 30.15
CA LEU A 196 8.15 2.25 30.34
C LEU A 196 8.97 3.16 31.26
N ASN A 197 8.85 4.48 31.14
CA ASN A 197 9.55 5.42 32.02
C ASN A 197 9.06 5.33 33.48
N GLN A 198 7.76 5.08 33.73
CA GLN A 198 7.25 4.79 35.09
C GLN A 198 7.89 3.53 35.70
N LEU A 199 8.27 2.56 34.87
CA LEU A 199 8.99 1.36 35.28
C LEU A 199 10.52 1.56 35.39
N GLY A 200 11.01 2.80 35.26
CA GLY A 200 12.44 3.10 35.24
C GLY A 200 13.17 2.60 33.99
N ILE A 201 12.43 2.30 32.92
CA ILE A 201 12.98 1.89 31.62
C ILE A 201 13.03 3.11 30.72
N ASN A 202 14.23 3.62 30.45
CA ASN A 202 14.48 4.84 29.67
C ASN A 202 14.25 4.61 28.16
N PHE A 203 13.00 4.38 27.78
CA PHE A 203 12.57 4.43 26.39
C PHE A 203 12.28 5.89 26.01
N SER A 204 12.76 6.31 24.84
CA SER A 204 12.45 7.61 24.25
C SER A 204 11.94 7.37 22.83
N VAL A 205 10.77 7.88 22.49
CA VAL A 205 10.27 7.74 21.12
C VAL A 205 10.99 8.75 20.22
N PRO A 206 11.61 8.32 19.11
CA PRO A 206 12.24 9.23 18.16
C PRO A 206 11.21 10.18 17.55
N GLN A 207 11.64 11.40 17.20
CA GLN A 207 10.76 12.38 16.57
C GLN A 207 10.45 11.96 15.12
N ARG A 208 9.17 11.93 14.76
CA ARG A 208 8.73 11.66 13.38
C ARG A 208 8.95 12.92 12.54
N THR A 209 9.94 12.89 11.65
CA THR A 209 10.28 14.03 10.76
C THR A 209 9.41 14.11 9.52
N GLN A 210 8.84 12.98 9.09
CA GLN A 210 7.97 12.89 7.92
C GLN A 210 6.60 12.31 8.32
N PRO A 211 5.71 13.10 8.93
CA PRO A 211 4.36 12.65 9.23
C PRO A 211 3.56 12.45 7.93
N MET A 212 2.73 11.41 7.89
CA MET A 212 1.87 11.14 6.76
C MET A 212 0.83 12.26 6.62
N PRO A 213 0.81 13.00 5.49
CA PRO A 213 -0.05 14.15 5.38
C PRO A 213 -1.50 13.74 5.07
N ASN A 214 -2.44 14.54 5.56
CA ASN A 214 -3.86 14.36 5.32
C ASN A 214 -4.21 14.78 3.89
N ARG A 215 -4.40 13.82 3.00
CA ARG A 215 -4.68 14.10 1.59
C ARG A 215 -6.17 13.96 1.28
N SER A 216 -6.70 14.91 0.54
CA SER A 216 -8.10 14.90 0.09
C SER A 216 -8.29 13.88 -1.03
N PHE A 217 -9.07 12.83 -0.76
CA PHE A 217 -9.50 11.87 -1.78
C PHE A 217 -10.23 12.54 -2.94
N VAL A 218 -11.14 13.46 -2.63
CA VAL A 218 -11.95 14.15 -3.65
C VAL A 218 -11.05 14.94 -4.60
N LEU A 219 -10.06 15.66 -4.06
CA LEU A 219 -9.09 16.39 -4.89
C LEU A 219 -8.32 15.42 -5.80
N TYR A 220 -7.84 14.30 -5.26
CA TYR A 220 -7.08 13.31 -6.02
C TYR A 220 -7.92 12.66 -7.13
N LEU A 221 -9.20 12.38 -6.84
CA LEU A 221 -10.15 11.88 -7.81
C LEU A 221 -10.40 12.90 -8.94
N VAL A 222 -10.71 14.15 -8.58
CA VAL A 222 -10.94 15.23 -9.56
C VAL A 222 -9.72 15.45 -10.44
N LEU A 223 -8.52 15.52 -9.86
CA LEU A 223 -7.29 15.67 -10.63
C LEU A 223 -7.04 14.47 -11.54
N THR A 224 -7.33 13.24 -11.09
CA THR A 224 -7.24 12.04 -11.95
C THR A 224 -8.18 12.13 -13.14
N ILE A 225 -9.41 12.60 -12.96
CA ILE A 225 -10.38 12.74 -14.06
C ILE A 225 -9.97 13.87 -15.02
N VAL A 226 -9.69 15.07 -14.50
CA VAL A 226 -9.34 16.25 -15.31
C VAL A 226 -8.06 16.05 -16.11
N THR A 227 -7.11 15.28 -15.58
CA THR A 227 -5.86 14.94 -16.28
C THR A 227 -5.95 13.65 -17.11
N MET A 228 -7.16 13.11 -17.31
CA MET A 228 -7.42 11.87 -18.06
C MET A 228 -6.56 10.68 -17.59
N GLY A 229 -6.35 10.57 -16.29
CA GLY A 229 -5.57 9.53 -15.64
C GLY A 229 -4.13 9.92 -15.32
N LEU A 230 -3.52 10.94 -15.92
CA LEU A 230 -2.09 11.24 -15.70
C LEU A 230 -1.74 11.48 -14.21
N PHE A 231 -2.62 12.16 -13.46
CA PHE A 231 -2.44 12.36 -12.02
C PHE A 231 -2.48 11.04 -11.21
N GLY A 232 -3.07 9.97 -11.75
CA GLY A 232 -3.03 8.63 -11.15
C GLY A 232 -1.61 8.11 -10.93
N ALA A 233 -0.64 8.51 -11.75
CA ALA A 233 0.78 8.19 -11.53
C ALA A 233 1.33 8.84 -10.25
N TYR A 234 0.99 10.10 -10.01
CA TYR A 234 1.36 10.79 -8.77
C TYR A 234 0.63 10.20 -7.56
N TRP A 235 -0.63 9.80 -7.71
CA TRP A 235 -1.35 9.09 -6.66
C TRP A 235 -0.65 7.78 -6.30
N LEU A 236 -0.29 6.96 -7.29
CA LEU A 236 0.48 5.75 -7.06
C LEU A 236 1.83 6.04 -6.39
N TYR A 237 2.53 7.09 -6.81
CA TYR A 237 3.78 7.52 -6.18
C TYR A 237 3.61 7.77 -4.68
N VAL A 238 2.57 8.52 -4.31
CA VAL A 238 2.23 8.78 -2.90
C VAL A 238 1.97 7.48 -2.15
N LEU A 239 1.20 6.55 -2.73
CA LEU A 239 0.92 5.24 -2.14
C LEU A 239 2.17 4.38 -1.99
N LEU A 240 3.23 4.60 -2.76
CA LEU A 240 4.51 3.92 -2.59
C LEU A 240 5.34 4.61 -1.50
N LYS A 241 5.50 5.94 -1.60
CA LYS A 241 6.38 6.74 -0.75
C LYS A 241 5.93 6.77 0.70
N ASP A 242 4.69 7.14 1.01
CA ASP A 242 4.35 7.42 2.42
C ASP A 242 4.46 6.16 3.30
N PRO A 243 3.99 4.97 2.86
CA PRO A 243 4.21 3.76 3.64
C PRO A 243 5.70 3.40 3.79
N ASN A 244 6.56 3.71 2.81
CA ASN A 244 8.00 3.47 2.95
C ASN A 244 8.61 4.35 4.05
N GLU A 245 8.31 5.66 4.04
CA GLU A 245 8.78 6.61 5.07
C GLU A 245 8.21 6.23 6.44
N HIS A 246 6.96 5.78 6.49
CA HIS A 246 6.32 5.26 7.69
C HIS A 246 7.05 4.02 8.25
N PHE A 247 7.47 3.09 7.38
CA PHE A 247 8.25 1.92 7.78
C PHE A 247 9.66 2.28 8.24
N ASP A 248 10.28 3.29 7.64
CA ASP A 248 11.58 3.78 8.09
C ASP A 248 11.52 4.39 9.49
N TYR A 249 10.43 5.09 9.81
CA TYR A 249 10.17 5.53 11.18
C TYR A 249 9.99 4.35 12.14
N HIS A 250 9.16 3.36 11.77
CA HIS A 250 8.98 2.15 12.60
C HIS A 250 10.29 1.42 12.85
N LYS A 251 11.16 1.33 11.83
CA LYS A 251 12.49 0.75 11.97
C LYS A 251 13.29 1.44 13.08
N GLN A 252 13.25 2.77 13.15
CA GLN A 252 13.93 3.56 14.17
C GLN A 252 13.36 3.31 15.57
N VAL A 253 12.03 3.46 15.74
CA VAL A 253 11.34 3.28 17.03
C VAL A 253 11.55 1.86 17.56
N GLU A 254 11.32 0.85 16.72
CA GLU A 254 11.42 -0.55 17.12
C GLU A 254 12.86 -0.96 17.40
N THR A 255 13.85 -0.42 16.68
CA THR A 255 15.26 -0.64 17.02
C THR A 255 15.60 -0.02 18.37
N GLN A 256 15.13 1.19 18.66
CA GLN A 256 15.33 1.80 19.97
C GLN A 256 14.64 1.02 21.09
N LEU A 257 13.40 0.56 20.86
CA LEU A 257 12.70 -0.31 21.80
C LEU A 257 13.47 -1.60 22.05
N LEU A 258 13.96 -2.25 21.00
CA LEU A 258 14.77 -3.48 21.12
C LEU A 258 16.01 -3.24 21.96
N THR A 259 16.80 -2.19 21.66
CA THR A 259 18.00 -1.85 22.44
C THR A 259 17.66 -1.54 23.90
N THR A 260 16.51 -0.91 24.14
CA THR A 260 16.06 -0.58 25.50
C THR A 260 15.71 -1.86 26.27
N ILE A 261 14.92 -2.75 25.67
CA ILE A 261 14.55 -4.04 26.28
C ILE A 261 15.79 -4.90 26.53
N ASP A 262 16.76 -4.93 25.61
CA ASP A 262 18.00 -5.70 25.79
C ASP A 262 18.92 -5.11 26.88
N SER A 263 18.84 -3.80 27.14
CA SER A 263 19.65 -3.13 28.16
C SER A 263 19.12 -3.31 29.59
N VAL A 264 17.83 -3.63 29.72
CA VAL A 264 17.23 -3.95 31.01
C VAL A 264 17.34 -5.46 31.14
N GLU A 265 18.22 -5.93 32.03
CA GLU A 265 18.32 -7.37 32.38
C GLU A 265 17.00 -7.81 33.05
N LEU A 266 15.97 -8.07 32.23
CA LEU A 266 14.65 -8.53 32.61
C LEU A 266 14.55 -10.05 32.64
#